data_AF-A0A2K5EL80-F1
#
_entry.id   AF-A0A2K5EL80-F1
#
_cell.length_a   1.000
_cell.length_b   1.000
_cell.length_c   1.000
_cell.angle_alpha   90.00
_cell.angle_beta   90.00
_cell.angle_gamma   90.00
#
_symmetry.space_group_name_H-M   'P 1'
#
loop_
_entity.id
_entity.type
_entity.pdbx_description
1 polymer ?
#
loop_
_entity_poly.entity_id
_entity_poly.type
_entity_poly.pdbx_seq_one_letter_code
_entity_poly.pdbx_strand_id
1 'polypeptide(L)'
;MLAQAQEVFFLKATRDKMKDAIIAKLANQAADYFGDAFKQCQYKDTLPKEVFPVLAAKHCIMQANAEYHQSILAKQQKKFGEEIARLQRDK
;
A
#
# COMPACT_ATOMS: atom_id res chain seq x y z
N MET A 1 -14.31 -5.52 0.70
CA MET A 1 -14.65 -4.72 1.90
C MET A 1 -13.52 -4.68 2.93
N LEU A 2 -12.82 -5.79 3.22
CA LEU A 2 -11.69 -5.79 4.18
C LEU A 2 -10.53 -4.85 3.78
N ALA A 3 -10.17 -4.81 2.49
CA ALA A 3 -9.10 -3.94 1.98
C ALA A 3 -9.37 -2.45 2.24
N GLN A 4 -10.61 -2.00 2.03
CA GLN A 4 -11.01 -0.61 2.28
C GLN A 4 -11.03 -0.28 3.78
N ALA A 5 -11.40 -1.23 4.64
CA ALA A 5 -11.29 -1.04 6.08
C ALA A 5 -9.82 -0.80 6.49
N GLN A 6 -8.90 -1.61 5.94
CA GLN A 6 -7.46 -1.44 6.18
C GLN A 6 -6.94 -0.10 5.65
N GLU A 7 -7.42 0.35 4.49
CA GLU A 7 -7.10 1.67 3.92
C GLU A 7 -7.54 2.81 4.84
N VAL A 8 -8.72 2.71 5.47
CA VAL A 8 -9.18 3.70 6.45
C VAL A 8 -8.27 3.74 7.69
N PHE A 9 -7.81 2.57 8.17
CA PHE A 9 -6.85 2.51 9.27
C PHE A 9 -5.49 3.10 8.89
N PHE A 10 -5.01 2.85 7.67
CA PHE A 10 -3.82 3.51 7.13
C PHE A 10 -3.99 5.03 7.12
N LEU A 11 -5.08 5.55 6.56
CA LEU A 11 -5.36 6.99 6.52
C LEU A 11 -5.44 7.60 7.92
N LYS A 12 -6.04 6.89 8.87
CA LYS A 12 -6.09 7.30 10.28
C LYS A 12 -4.68 7.35 10.89
N ALA A 13 -3.86 6.33 10.70
CA ALA A 13 -2.50 6.30 11.20
C ALA A 13 -1.62 7.42 10.60
N THR A 14 -1.80 7.72 9.31
CA THR A 14 -1.15 8.83 8.63
C THR A 14 -1.62 10.18 9.17
N ARG A 15 -2.93 10.35 9.39
CA ARG A 15 -3.51 11.57 10.00
C ARG A 15 -3.02 11.79 11.42
N ASP A 16 -2.86 10.73 12.19
CA ASP A 16 -2.37 10.76 13.57
C ASP A 16 -0.84 10.90 13.65
N LYS A 17 -0.15 10.97 12.51
CA LYS A 17 1.32 11.04 12.40
C LYS A 17 2.00 9.94 13.22
N MET A 18 1.47 8.71 13.13
CA MET A 18 2.07 7.54 13.74
C MET A 18 3.46 7.27 13.14
N LYS A 19 4.24 6.41 13.81
CA LYS A 19 5.57 6.03 13.31
C LYS A 19 5.48 5.47 11.88
N ASP A 20 6.38 5.89 11.00
CA ASP A 20 6.47 5.41 9.60
C ASP A 20 6.55 3.88 9.52
N ALA A 21 7.17 3.23 10.50
CA ALA A 21 7.23 1.77 10.62
C ALA A 21 5.84 1.11 10.65
N ILE A 22 4.88 1.74 11.34
CA ILE A 22 3.51 1.24 11.49
C ILE A 22 2.73 1.56 10.22
N ILE A 23 2.87 2.79 9.70
CA ILE A 23 2.19 3.22 8.48
C ILE A 23 2.59 2.35 7.29
N ALA A 24 3.89 2.04 7.13
CA ALA A 24 4.40 1.15 6.09
C ALA A 24 3.79 -0.27 6.19
N LYS A 25 3.66 -0.81 7.41
CA LYS A 25 3.04 -2.12 7.63
C LYS A 25 1.54 -2.11 7.31
N LEU A 26 0.82 -1.06 7.71
CA LEU A 26 -0.60 -0.91 7.40
C LEU A 26 -0.85 -0.80 5.89
N ALA A 27 -0.01 -0.02 5.20
CA ALA A 27 -0.05 0.12 3.75
C ALA A 27 0.25 -1.21 3.03
N ASN A 28 1.30 -1.94 3.44
CA ASN A 28 1.61 -3.26 2.89
C ASN A 28 0.43 -4.24 3.08
N GLN A 29 -0.15 -4.28 4.28
CA GLN A 29 -1.32 -5.14 4.55
C GLN A 29 -2.53 -4.77 3.66
N ALA A 30 -2.77 -3.47 3.45
CA ALA A 30 -3.82 -3.01 2.55
C ALA A 30 -3.54 -3.41 1.10
N ALA A 31 -2.28 -3.30 0.66
CA ALA A 31 -1.86 -3.72 -0.67
C ALA A 31 -2.10 -5.22 -0.89
N ASP A 32 -1.76 -6.08 0.07
CA ASP A 32 -2.02 -7.52 -0.01
C ASP A 32 -3.52 -7.81 -0.17
N TYR A 33 -4.37 -7.16 0.63
CA TYR A 33 -5.81 -7.32 0.52
C TYR A 33 -6.38 -6.83 -0.82
N PHE A 34 -5.87 -5.72 -1.37
CA PHE A 34 -6.26 -5.26 -2.70
C PHE A 34 -5.77 -6.20 -3.81
N GLY A 35 -4.56 -6.76 -3.68
CA GLY A 35 -3.99 -7.71 -4.63
C GLY A 35 -4.77 -9.03 -4.66
N ASP A 36 -5.16 -9.54 -3.50
CA ASP A 36 -5.98 -10.76 -3.42
C ASP A 36 -7.41 -10.53 -3.93
N ALA A 37 -8.01 -9.37 -3.61
CA ALA A 37 -9.30 -8.98 -4.18
C ALA A 37 -9.22 -8.87 -5.71
N PHE A 38 -8.14 -8.27 -6.24
CA PHE A 38 -7.90 -8.16 -7.68
C PHE A 38 -7.81 -9.53 -8.35
N LYS A 39 -7.00 -10.45 -7.81
CA LYS A 39 -6.88 -11.83 -8.31
C LYS A 39 -8.24 -12.53 -8.31
N GLN A 40 -9.03 -12.41 -7.23
CA GLN A 40 -10.36 -13.02 -7.16
C GLN A 40 -11.34 -12.46 -8.19
N CYS A 41 -11.27 -11.15 -8.46
CA CYS A 41 -12.10 -10.50 -9.48
C CYS A 41 -11.69 -10.91 -10.90
N GLN A 42 -10.41 -11.20 -11.14
CA GLN A 42 -9.90 -11.60 -12.46
C GLN A 42 -10.56 -12.90 -12.97
N TYR A 43 -10.90 -13.82 -12.07
CA TYR A 43 -11.53 -15.09 -12.42
C TYR A 43 -13.07 -15.05 -12.41
N LYS A 44 -13.68 -13.98 -11.87
CA LYS A 44 -15.13 -13.85 -11.71
C LYS A 44 -15.59 -12.46 -12.13
N ASP A 45 -16.06 -12.33 -13.38
CA ASP A 45 -16.59 -11.09 -13.97
C ASP A 45 -18.03 -10.79 -13.47
N THR A 46 -18.24 -10.98 -12.17
CA THR A 46 -19.53 -10.75 -11.47
C THR A 46 -19.66 -9.33 -10.92
N LEU A 47 -18.55 -8.58 -10.88
CA LEU A 47 -18.50 -7.23 -10.33
C LEU A 47 -18.52 -6.17 -11.44
N PRO A 48 -18.92 -4.93 -11.13
CA PRO A 48 -18.89 -3.85 -12.10
C PRO A 48 -17.49 -3.66 -12.69
N LYS A 49 -17.41 -3.41 -14.01
CA LYS A 49 -16.15 -3.26 -14.77
C LYS A 49 -15.23 -2.16 -14.22
N GLU A 50 -15.78 -1.23 -13.46
CA GLU A 50 -15.07 -0.13 -12.78
C GLU A 50 -14.28 -0.61 -11.56
N VAL A 51 -14.71 -1.68 -10.90
CA VAL A 51 -14.07 -2.18 -9.67
C VAL A 51 -12.70 -2.77 -9.96
N PHE A 52 -12.53 -3.41 -11.12
CA PHE A 52 -11.29 -4.05 -11.51
C PHE A 52 -10.10 -3.07 -11.63
N PRO A 53 -10.16 -1.98 -12.42
CA PRO A 53 -9.09 -0.99 -12.47
C PRO A 53 -8.92 -0.25 -11.14
N VAL A 54 -9.99 -0.04 -10.36
CA VAL A 54 -9.88 0.60 -9.03
C VAL A 54 -9.10 -0.29 -8.07
N LEU A 55 -9.31 -1.60 -8.06
CA LEU A 55 -8.54 -2.54 -7.24
C LEU A 55 -7.07 -2.56 -7.63
N ALA A 56 -6.77 -2.60 -8.93
CA ALA A 56 -5.39 -2.56 -9.42
C ALA A 56 -4.69 -1.25 -9.02
N ALA A 57 -5.36 -0.11 -9.23
CA ALA A 57 -4.83 1.20 -8.86
C ALA A 57 -4.59 1.29 -7.34
N LYS A 58 -5.55 0.85 -6.52
CA LYS A 58 -5.42 0.85 -5.06
C LYS A 58 -4.30 -0.06 -4.56
N HIS A 59 -4.13 -1.23 -5.19
CA HIS A 59 -3.00 -2.12 -4.90
C HIS A 59 -1.66 -1.42 -5.10
N CYS A 60 -1.45 -0.83 -6.28
CA CYS A 60 -0.21 -0.10 -6.58
C CYS A 60 0.00 1.11 -5.66
N ILE A 61 -1.05 1.90 -5.41
CA ILE A 61 -0.97 3.07 -4.52
C ILE A 61 -0.59 2.64 -3.10
N MET A 62 -1.15 1.54 -2.58
CA MET A 62 -0.79 1.07 -1.24
C MET A 62 0.63 0.51 -1.16
N GLN A 63 1.10 -0.17 -2.21
CA GLN A 63 2.50 -0.58 -2.31
C GLN A 63 3.46 0.61 -2.34
N ALA A 64 3.15 1.63 -3.14
CA ALA A 64 3.90 2.89 -3.20
C ALA A 64 4.00 3.55 -1.82
N ASN A 65 2.87 3.69 -1.12
CA ASN A 65 2.86 4.23 0.25
C ASN A 65 3.70 3.40 1.21
N ALA A 66 3.67 2.07 1.09
CA ALA A 66 4.48 1.20 1.94
C ALA A 66 5.99 1.40 1.70
N GLU A 67 6.43 1.39 0.44
CA GLU A 67 7.82 1.62 0.07
C GLU A 67 8.28 3.04 0.45
N TYR A 68 7.42 4.06 0.28
CA TYR A 68 7.69 5.43 0.69
C TYR A 68 7.95 5.55 2.19
N HIS A 69 7.04 5.07 3.04
CA HIS A 69 7.23 5.14 4.49
C HIS A 69 8.40 4.26 4.97
N GLN A 70 8.66 3.15 4.27
CA GLN A 70 9.80 2.29 4.58
C GLN A 70 11.14 2.92 4.15
N SER A 71 11.15 3.73 3.09
CA SER A 71 12.31 4.55 2.69
C SER A 71 12.64 5.61 3.74
N ILE A 72 11.64 6.26 4.33
CA ILE A 72 11.82 7.22 5.44
C ILE A 72 12.46 6.51 6.65
N LEU A 73 12.04 5.28 6.94
CA LEU A 73 12.63 4.49 8.01
C LEU A 73 14.08 4.07 7.71
N ALA A 74 14.38 3.69 6.47
CA ALA A 74 15.75 3.39 6.03
C ALA A 74 16.67 4.63 6.15
N LYS A 75 16.16 5.81 5.79
CA LYS A 75 16.85 7.09 5.98
C LYS A 75 17.19 7.35 7.45
N GLN A 76 16.23 7.14 8.36
CA GLN A 76 16.45 7.28 9.80
C GLN A 76 17.52 6.31 10.32
N GLN A 77 17.64 5.14 9.72
CA GLN A 77 18.69 4.14 10.03
C GLN A 77 20.03 4.42 9.33
N LYS A 78 20.19 5.55 8.62
CA LYS A 78 21.36 5.89 7.80
C LYS A 78 21.64 4.86 6.67
N LYS A 79 20.63 4.09 6.26
CA LYS A 79 20.69 3.13 5.15
C LYS A 79 20.29 3.79 3.83
N PHE A 80 21.08 4.77 3.40
CA PHE A 80 20.77 5.58 2.21
C PHE A 80 20.68 4.75 0.92
N GLY A 81 21.43 3.64 0.80
CA GLY A 81 21.30 2.72 -0.34
C GLY A 81 19.94 2.03 -0.42
N GLU A 82 19.37 1.66 0.73
CA GLU A 82 18.04 1.05 0.80
C GLU A 82 16.94 2.10 0.56
N GLU A 83 17.11 3.33 1.05
CA GLU A 83 16.20 4.45 0.76
C GLU A 83 16.08 4.70 -0.75
N ILE A 84 17.22 4.82 -1.47
CA ILE A 84 17.21 5.07 -2.92
C ILE A 84 16.60 3.90 -3.68
N ALA A 85 16.93 2.66 -3.32
CA ALA A 85 16.37 1.48 -3.97
C ALA A 85 14.83 1.40 -3.81
N ARG A 86 14.31 1.76 -2.64
CA ARG A 86 12.86 1.78 -2.38
C ARG A 86 12.16 2.93 -3.09
N LEU A 87 12.76 4.13 -3.12
CA LEU A 87 12.24 5.27 -3.88
C LEU A 87 12.28 5.04 -5.40
N GLN A 88 13.24 4.25 -5.89
CA GLN A 88 13.30 3.87 -7.31
C GLN A 88 12.25 2.82 -7.70
N ARG A 89 11.76 2.01 -6.76
CA ARG A 89 10.62 1.10 -7.01
C ARG A 89 9.28 1.82 -7.16
N ASP A 90 9.22 3.07 -6.70
CA ASP A 90 8.05 3.95 -6.80
C ASP A 90 7.99 4.72 -8.15
N LYS A 91 8.94 4.46 -9.07
CA LYS A 91 8.99 5.00 -10.45
C LYS A 91 8.54 3.96 -11.47
#